data_AF-A0AAE0UKM7-F1
#
_entry.id   AF-A0AAE0UKM7-F1
#
_cell.length_a   1.000
_cell.length_b   1.000
_cell.length_c   1.000
_cell.angle_alpha   90.00
_cell.angle_beta   90.00
_cell.angle_gamma   90.00
#
_symmetry.space_group_name_H-M   'P 1'
#
loop_
_entity.id
_entity.type
_entity.pdbx_description
1 polymer ?
#
loop_
_entity_poly.entity_id
_entity_poly.type
_entity_poly.pdbx_seq_one_letter_code
_entity_poly.pdbx_strand_id
1 'polypeptide(L)'
;MLYGLETVSLRKRQESELEGSSVWDIRRSESRKYYSTMEASLKANTGYKTPFPGTEANQQLAEDLNKFYCRFEKQKPGLTPHTCSDYLTTRPSTPSPCLPPTVPQPVLKICEDDVCKVFSKQKIRKAKGPSGVSPACLKACAVQLSSIFTLIFNRSLELFKRSTIIPVPKK
;
A
#
# COMPACT_ATOMS: atom_id res chain seq x y z
N MET A 1 39.32 41.07 -37.78
CA MET A 1 39.67 39.75 -37.21
C MET A 1 38.68 39.31 -36.11
N LEU A 2 37.38 39.63 -36.21
CA LEU A 2 36.37 39.29 -35.17
C LEU A 2 35.31 38.27 -35.65
N TYR A 3 35.05 38.18 -36.97
CA TYR A 3 34.06 37.25 -37.53
C TYR A 3 34.48 35.75 -37.52
N GLY A 4 35.76 35.45 -37.26
CA GLY A 4 36.27 34.07 -37.25
C GLY A 4 36.07 33.31 -35.93
N LEU A 5 35.97 34.01 -34.79
CA LEU A 5 35.85 33.38 -33.48
C LEU A 5 34.40 32.99 -33.15
N GLU A 6 33.45 33.81 -33.59
CA GLU A 6 32.02 33.59 -33.36
C GLU A 6 31.51 32.36 -34.13
N THR A 7 32.00 32.15 -35.36
CA THR A 7 31.65 30.99 -36.18
C THR A 7 32.23 29.68 -35.64
N VAL A 8 33.42 29.71 -35.04
CA VAL A 8 34.04 28.53 -34.38
C VAL A 8 33.30 28.18 -33.08
N SER A 9 32.86 29.19 -32.32
CA SER A 9 32.10 28.99 -31.08
C SER A 9 30.73 28.38 -31.32
N LEU A 10 30.01 28.85 -32.36
CA LEU A 10 28.71 28.31 -32.75
C LEU A 10 28.84 26.87 -33.27
N ARG A 11 29.87 26.56 -34.06
CA ARG A 11 30.10 25.20 -34.57
C ARG A 11 30.42 24.21 -33.42
N LYS A 12 31.24 24.62 -32.45
CA LYS A 12 31.52 23.81 -31.24
C LYS A 12 30.28 23.56 -30.39
N ARG A 13 29.40 24.55 -30.24
CA ARG A 13 28.14 24.36 -29.50
C ARG A 13 27.21 23.37 -30.21
N GLN A 14 27.09 23.46 -31.54
CA GLN A 14 26.25 22.55 -32.31
C GLN A 14 26.78 21.10 -32.32
N GLU A 15 28.11 20.91 -32.41
CA GLU A 15 28.74 19.59 -32.29
C GLU A 15 28.50 18.97 -30.90
N SER A 16 28.56 19.78 -29.83
CA SER A 16 28.30 19.29 -28.46
C SER A 16 26.84 18.87 -28.22
N GLU A 17 25.87 19.53 -28.88
CA GLU A 17 24.46 19.19 -28.79
C GLU A 17 24.12 17.89 -29.56
N LEU A 18 24.73 17.69 -30.73
CA LEU A 18 24.56 16.48 -31.53
C LEU A 18 25.21 15.26 -30.88
N GLU A 19 26.40 15.43 -30.28
CA GLU A 19 27.05 14.36 -29.52
C GLU A 19 26.23 13.99 -28.28
N GLY A 20 25.70 14.99 -27.57
CA GLY A 20 24.78 14.78 -26.46
C GLY A 20 23.54 13.97 -26.85
N SER A 21 22.87 14.33 -27.96
CA SER A 21 21.71 13.58 -28.46
C SER A 21 22.05 12.14 -28.81
N SER A 22 23.17 11.91 -29.49
CA SER A 22 23.66 10.58 -29.85
C SER A 22 23.88 9.69 -28.62
N VAL A 23 24.47 10.23 -27.55
CA VAL A 23 24.68 9.51 -26.29
C VAL A 23 23.35 9.12 -25.64
N TRP A 24 22.35 10.00 -25.64
CA TRP A 24 21.01 9.68 -25.12
C TRP A 24 20.31 8.61 -25.95
N ASP A 25 20.46 8.64 -27.26
CA ASP A 25 19.89 7.64 -28.17
C ASP A 25 20.56 6.28 -28.03
N ILE A 26 21.88 6.25 -27.85
CA ILE A 26 22.64 5.03 -27.54
C ILE A 26 22.15 4.44 -26.20
N ARG A 27 22.11 5.24 -25.14
CA ARG A 27 21.65 4.79 -23.81
C ARG A 27 20.20 4.30 -23.83
N ARG A 28 19.32 4.96 -24.60
CA ARG A 28 17.92 4.54 -24.79
C ARG A 28 17.83 3.23 -25.58
N SER A 29 18.67 3.05 -26.60
CA SER A 29 18.77 1.82 -27.40
C SER A 29 19.26 0.64 -26.55
N GLU A 30 20.34 0.83 -25.80
CA GLU A 30 20.88 -0.18 -24.88
C GLU A 30 19.88 -0.56 -23.80
N SER A 31 19.18 0.43 -23.22
CA SER A 31 18.13 0.18 -22.24
C SER A 31 17.01 -0.67 -22.84
N ARG A 32 16.54 -0.35 -24.06
CA ARG A 32 15.49 -1.14 -24.74
C ARG A 32 15.94 -2.57 -25.01
N LYS A 33 17.18 -2.77 -25.43
CA LYS A 33 17.76 -4.11 -25.64
C LYS A 33 17.79 -4.89 -24.32
N TYR A 34 18.28 -4.27 -23.25
CA TYR A 34 18.35 -4.88 -21.93
C TYR A 34 16.98 -5.32 -21.42
N TYR A 35 15.96 -4.44 -21.49
CA TYR A 35 14.59 -4.78 -21.08
C TYR A 35 13.99 -5.89 -21.94
N SER A 36 14.22 -5.86 -23.26
CA SER A 36 13.74 -6.91 -24.17
C SER A 36 14.35 -8.28 -23.86
N THR A 37 15.65 -8.34 -23.57
CA THR A 37 16.35 -9.57 -23.19
C THR A 37 15.86 -10.10 -21.84
N MET A 38 15.66 -9.22 -20.86
CA MET A 38 15.08 -9.60 -19.57
C MET A 38 13.66 -10.17 -19.72
N GLU A 39 12.82 -9.53 -20.53
CA GLU A 39 11.45 -9.99 -20.78
C GLU A 39 11.43 -11.35 -21.48
N ALA A 40 12.29 -11.55 -22.49
CA ALA A 40 12.45 -12.83 -23.16
C ALA A 40 12.92 -13.94 -22.20
N SER A 41 13.91 -13.63 -21.34
CA SER A 41 14.43 -14.57 -20.34
C SER A 41 13.38 -14.94 -19.29
N LEU A 42 12.58 -13.97 -18.86
CA LEU A 42 11.47 -14.20 -17.93
C LEU A 42 10.41 -15.11 -18.55
N LYS A 43 10.01 -14.86 -19.80
CA LYS A 43 9.05 -15.70 -20.54
C LYS A 43 9.58 -17.13 -20.74
N ALA A 44 10.85 -17.28 -21.09
CA ALA A 44 11.48 -18.59 -21.29
C ALA A 44 11.54 -19.42 -20.00
N ASN A 45 11.90 -18.81 -18.87
CA ASN A 45 12.08 -19.52 -17.60
C ASN A 45 10.75 -19.81 -16.88
N THR A 46 9.74 -18.97 -17.05
CA THR A 46 8.45 -19.13 -16.35
C THR A 46 7.45 -19.98 -17.14
N GLY A 47 7.77 -20.36 -18.37
CA GLY A 47 6.85 -21.11 -19.24
C GLY A 47 5.58 -20.33 -19.58
N TYR A 48 5.58 -19.00 -19.39
CA TYR A 48 4.43 -18.14 -19.65
C TYR A 48 4.10 -18.19 -21.14
N LYS A 49 3.11 -19.01 -21.51
CA LYS A 49 2.53 -18.99 -22.85
C LYS A 49 1.63 -17.76 -22.98
N THR A 50 1.63 -17.16 -24.15
CA THR A 50 0.66 -16.13 -24.57
C THR A 50 -0.74 -16.56 -24.13
N PRO A 51 -1.59 -15.67 -23.60
CA PRO A 51 -2.92 -16.03 -23.12
C PRO A 51 -3.66 -16.85 -24.18
N PHE A 52 -4.08 -18.06 -23.80
CA PHE A 52 -4.90 -18.91 -24.66
C PHE A 52 -6.18 -18.14 -25.04
N PRO A 53 -6.74 -18.36 -26.24
CA PRO A 53 -8.00 -17.75 -26.69
C PRO A 53 -9.20 -18.40 -25.98
N GLY A 54 -9.22 -18.31 -24.64
CA GLY A 54 -10.29 -18.77 -23.75
C GLY A 54 -10.69 -17.66 -22.77
N THR A 55 -10.64 -16.41 -23.23
CA THR A 55 -10.91 -15.19 -22.46
C THR A 55 -12.35 -15.13 -21.92
N GLU A 56 -13.28 -15.83 -22.57
CA GLU A 56 -14.71 -15.91 -22.23
C GLU A 56 -14.96 -16.37 -20.78
N ALA A 57 -14.26 -17.42 -20.34
CA ALA A 57 -14.46 -18.01 -19.00
C ALA A 57 -13.92 -17.12 -17.86
N ASN A 58 -12.92 -16.29 -18.15
CA ASN A 58 -12.35 -15.34 -17.19
C ASN A 58 -13.19 -14.07 -17.09
N GLN A 59 -13.92 -13.70 -18.15
CA GLN A 59 -14.78 -12.52 -18.17
C GLN A 59 -15.94 -12.68 -17.18
N GLN A 60 -16.63 -13.83 -17.19
CA GLN A 60 -17.72 -14.09 -16.26
C GLN A 60 -17.25 -14.11 -14.80
N LEU A 61 -16.09 -14.72 -14.54
CA LEU A 61 -15.49 -14.72 -13.21
C LEU A 61 -15.14 -13.30 -12.74
N ALA A 62 -14.56 -12.48 -13.63
CA ALA A 62 -14.25 -11.08 -13.32
C ALA A 62 -15.52 -10.28 -12.99
N GLU A 63 -16.61 -10.51 -13.73
CA GLU A 63 -17.91 -9.89 -13.47
C GLU A 63 -18.52 -10.34 -12.14
N ASP A 64 -18.43 -11.63 -11.81
CA ASP A 64 -18.93 -12.18 -10.55
C ASP A 64 -18.14 -11.62 -9.35
N LEU A 65 -16.81 -11.50 -9.48
CA LEU A 65 -15.96 -10.86 -8.48
C LEU A 65 -16.30 -9.37 -8.33
N ASN A 66 -16.45 -8.64 -9.44
CA ASN A 66 -16.85 -7.23 -9.39
C ASN A 66 -18.21 -7.06 -8.69
N LYS A 67 -19.21 -7.88 -9.01
CA LYS A 67 -20.52 -7.87 -8.33
C LYS A 67 -20.37 -8.17 -6.84
N PHE A 68 -19.55 -9.16 -6.48
CA PHE A 68 -19.30 -9.56 -5.10
C PHE A 68 -18.67 -8.44 -4.28
N TYR A 69 -17.71 -7.70 -4.83
CA TYR A 69 -17.03 -6.63 -4.10
C TYR A 69 -17.81 -5.30 -4.10
N CYS A 70 -18.54 -4.96 -5.17
CA CYS A 70 -19.35 -3.74 -5.22
C CYS A 70 -20.47 -3.68 -4.15
N ARG A 71 -20.91 -4.82 -3.61
CA ARG A 71 -21.97 -4.84 -2.57
C ARG A 71 -21.55 -4.13 -1.28
N PHE A 72 -20.24 -4.09 -0.98
CA PHE A 72 -19.71 -3.42 0.20
C PHE A 72 -19.69 -1.89 0.05
N GLU A 73 -19.61 -1.39 -1.18
CA GLU A 73 -19.67 0.04 -1.48
C GLU A 73 -21.13 0.55 -1.55
N LYS A 74 -22.03 -0.28 -2.07
CA LYS A 74 -23.46 0.06 -2.25
C LYS A 74 -24.28 0.05 -0.94
N GLN A 75 -23.74 -0.52 0.14
CA GLN A 75 -24.35 -0.47 1.48
C GLN A 75 -23.94 0.76 2.31
N LYS A 76 -23.63 1.90 1.66
CA LYS A 76 -23.67 3.21 2.32
C LYS A 76 -24.94 3.95 1.90
N PRO A 77 -26.06 3.87 2.66
CA PRO A 77 -27.11 4.86 2.54
C PRO A 77 -26.56 6.19 3.09
N GLY A 78 -26.32 7.14 2.18
CA GLY A 78 -26.27 8.57 2.47
C GLY A 78 -25.17 9.06 3.42
N LEU A 79 -24.01 9.41 2.87
CA LEU A 79 -23.19 10.48 3.44
C LEU A 79 -23.08 11.59 2.39
N THR A 80 -23.98 12.57 2.50
CA THR A 80 -23.73 13.91 1.99
C THR A 80 -22.47 14.48 2.64
N PRO A 81 -21.69 15.33 1.95
CA PRO A 81 -20.63 16.07 2.61
C PRO A 81 -21.28 17.04 3.60
N HIS A 82 -20.61 17.28 4.72
CA HIS A 82 -21.00 18.17 5.83
C HIS A 82 -21.86 17.52 6.92
N THR A 83 -21.34 17.68 8.14
CA THR A 83 -21.90 17.39 9.47
C THR A 83 -21.34 16.16 10.15
N CYS A 84 -20.63 16.49 11.23
CA CYS A 84 -19.97 15.68 12.23
C CYS A 84 -20.91 14.71 12.96
N SER A 85 -20.26 13.71 13.56
CA SER A 85 -20.63 13.03 14.80
C SER A 85 -21.87 12.12 14.76
N ASP A 86 -21.85 11.15 15.66
CA ASP A 86 -22.97 10.30 16.08
C ASP A 86 -23.16 8.98 15.31
N TYR A 87 -22.21 8.06 15.51
CA TYR A 87 -22.49 6.61 15.48
C TYR A 87 -22.19 5.96 16.83
N LEU A 88 -22.60 6.60 17.92
CA LEU A 88 -22.79 5.92 19.21
C LEU A 88 -24.27 5.55 19.37
N THR A 89 -24.80 4.70 18.48
CA THR A 89 -26.13 4.11 18.69
C THR A 89 -25.99 2.79 19.42
N THR A 90 -26.26 2.89 20.73
CA THR A 90 -26.58 1.86 21.70
C THR A 90 -27.31 0.66 21.09
N ARG A 91 -26.67 -0.51 21.07
CA ARG A 91 -27.33 -1.80 20.83
C ARG A 91 -27.91 -2.31 22.16
N PRO A 92 -29.17 -2.80 22.21
CA PRO A 92 -29.74 -3.34 23.45
C PRO A 92 -28.93 -4.55 23.92
N SER A 93 -28.46 -4.51 25.17
CA SER A 93 -27.83 -5.65 25.84
C SER A 93 -28.90 -6.66 26.22
N THR A 94 -28.82 -7.85 25.63
CA THR A 94 -29.44 -9.05 26.17
C THR A 94 -28.68 -9.48 27.44
N PRO A 95 -29.37 -9.74 28.57
CA PRO A 95 -28.70 -10.11 29.81
C PRO A 95 -28.13 -11.53 29.68
N SER A 96 -26.79 -11.65 29.69
CA SER A 96 -26.11 -12.93 29.84
C SER A 96 -25.96 -13.28 31.33
N PRO A 97 -25.99 -14.57 31.71
CA PRO A 97 -25.98 -14.99 33.10
C PRO A 97 -24.67 -14.60 33.79
N CYS A 98 -24.80 -14.12 35.02
CA CYS A 98 -23.70 -13.74 35.90
C CYS A 98 -22.73 -14.92 36.09
N LEU A 99 -21.46 -14.73 35.73
CA LEU A 99 -20.36 -15.64 36.05
C LEU A 99 -19.47 -14.99 37.14
N PRO A 100 -18.88 -15.81 38.05
CA PRO A 100 -18.28 -15.36 39.31
C PRO A 100 -17.03 -14.47 39.12
N PRO A 101 -16.64 -13.70 40.16
CA PRO A 101 -15.60 -12.68 40.06
C PRO A 101 -14.25 -13.36 39.81
N THR A 102 -13.80 -13.30 38.56
CA THR A 102 -12.51 -13.82 38.16
C THR A 102 -11.45 -12.79 38.53
N VAL A 103 -10.48 -13.24 39.31
CA VAL A 103 -9.16 -12.63 39.61
C VAL A 103 -8.75 -11.60 38.55
N PRO A 104 -8.23 -10.40 38.88
CA PRO A 104 -7.80 -9.42 37.89
C PRO A 104 -6.68 -10.01 37.03
N GLN A 105 -7.05 -10.62 35.90
CA GLN A 105 -6.12 -11.02 34.87
C GLN A 105 -5.47 -9.72 34.38
N PRO A 106 -4.13 -9.63 34.32
CA PRO A 106 -3.48 -8.44 33.81
C PRO A 106 -4.02 -8.16 32.41
N VAL A 107 -4.81 -7.09 32.29
CA VAL A 107 -5.43 -6.74 31.03
C VAL A 107 -4.30 -6.20 30.16
N LEU A 108 -3.77 -7.03 29.27
CA LEU A 108 -2.90 -6.56 28.19
C LEU A 108 -3.67 -5.47 27.44
N LYS A 109 -3.25 -4.22 27.66
CA LYS A 109 -3.74 -3.00 27.02
C LYS A 109 -2.55 -2.28 26.45
N ILE A 110 -2.73 -1.79 25.23
CA ILE A 110 -1.77 -0.93 24.55
C ILE A 110 -2.10 0.52 24.93
N CYS A 111 -1.08 1.26 25.35
CA CYS A 111 -1.19 2.68 25.69
C CYS A 111 -0.91 3.56 24.47
N GLU A 112 -1.60 4.71 24.40
CA GLU A 112 -1.46 5.66 23.29
C GLU A 112 -0.02 6.21 23.16
N ASP A 113 0.62 6.50 24.29
CA ASP A 113 2.01 6.97 24.33
C ASP A 113 2.97 5.99 23.67
N ASP A 114 2.74 4.68 23.83
CA ASP A 114 3.61 3.67 23.26
C ASP A 114 3.42 3.55 21.76
N VAL A 115 2.18 3.66 21.28
CA VAL A 115 1.87 3.73 19.85
C VAL A 115 2.49 5.00 19.23
N CYS A 116 2.36 6.15 19.89
CA CYS A 116 2.97 7.41 19.47
C CYS A 116 4.50 7.32 19.42
N LYS A 117 5.15 6.69 20.42
CA LYS A 117 6.60 6.42 20.41
C LYS A 117 7.01 5.55 19.22
N VAL A 118 6.21 4.56 18.83
CA VAL A 118 6.50 3.70 17.68
C VAL A 118 6.40 4.47 16.36
N PHE A 119 5.38 5.32 16.20
CA PHE A 119 5.25 6.16 15.01
C PHE A 119 6.30 7.28 14.94
N SER A 120 6.72 7.84 16.07
CA SER A 120 7.76 8.89 16.11
C SER A 120 9.18 8.35 15.81
N LYS A 121 9.41 7.04 16.03
CA LYS A 121 10.67 6.34 15.73
C LYS A 121 10.84 5.93 14.26
N GLN A 122 9.88 6.25 13.38
CA GLN A 122 9.99 5.90 11.96
C GLN A 122 11.20 6.58 11.30
N LYS A 123 11.93 5.80 10.49
CA LYS A 123 13.12 6.26 9.77
C LYS A 123 12.71 6.98 8.48
N ILE A 124 12.72 8.31 8.50
CA ILE A 124 12.30 9.19 7.41
C ILE A 124 12.99 8.87 6.07
N ARG A 125 14.27 8.44 6.12
CA ARG A 125 15.07 8.09 4.92
C ARG A 125 14.70 6.77 4.25
N LYS A 126 13.75 6.00 4.80
CA LYS A 126 13.33 4.73 4.22
C LYS A 126 12.37 4.97 3.05
N ALA A 127 12.39 4.06 2.08
CA ALA A 127 11.48 4.08 0.95
C ALA A 127 10.02 3.96 1.41
N LYS A 128 9.10 4.48 0.58
CA LYS A 128 7.65 4.35 0.81
C LYS A 128 7.25 2.88 0.69
N GLY A 129 6.32 2.46 1.55
CA GLY A 129 5.76 1.12 1.50
C GLY A 129 4.80 0.92 0.31
N PRO A 130 4.21 -0.28 0.16
CA PRO A 130 3.26 -0.58 -0.92
C PRO A 130 1.99 0.28 -0.87
N SER A 131 1.64 0.82 0.30
CA SER A 131 0.53 1.78 0.46
C SER A 131 0.87 3.20 0.00
N GLY A 132 2.09 3.46 -0.47
CA GLY A 132 2.54 4.79 -0.89
C GLY A 132 2.74 5.79 0.25
N VAL A 133 2.46 5.41 1.50
CA VAL A 133 2.66 6.26 2.69
C VAL A 133 4.16 6.33 3.01
N SER A 134 4.67 7.56 3.16
CA SER A 134 6.07 7.75 3.53
C SER A 134 6.27 7.60 5.04
N PRO A 135 7.43 7.10 5.49
CA PRO A 135 7.80 7.10 6.91
C PRO A 135 7.80 8.50 7.53
N ALA A 136 8.07 9.53 6.72
CA ALA A 136 7.97 10.94 7.10
C ALA A 136 6.55 11.32 7.51
N CYS A 137 5.56 10.92 6.69
CA CYS A 137 4.14 11.17 6.95
C CYS A 137 3.68 10.44 8.22
N LEU A 138 4.04 9.17 8.40
CA LEU A 138 3.72 8.42 9.63
C LEU A 138 4.28 9.10 10.88
N LYS A 139 5.49 9.65 10.78
CA LYS A 139 6.12 10.38 11.89
C LYS A 139 5.45 11.72 12.18
N ALA A 140 5.08 12.48 11.14
CA ALA A 140 4.37 13.76 11.30
C ALA A 140 2.97 13.56 11.90
N CYS A 141 2.28 12.48 11.51
CA CYS A 141 0.94 12.16 11.98
C CYS A 141 0.95 11.28 13.25
N ALA A 142 2.09 11.09 13.93
CA ALA A 142 2.22 10.13 15.03
C ALA A 142 1.18 10.33 16.15
N VAL A 143 0.93 11.59 16.54
CA VAL A 143 -0.07 11.93 17.57
C VAL A 143 -1.49 11.57 17.09
N GLN A 144 -1.87 12.01 15.89
CA GLN A 144 -3.20 11.76 15.33
C GLN A 144 -3.48 10.27 15.11
N LEU A 145 -2.48 9.52 14.63
CA LEU A 145 -2.59 8.09 14.39
C LEU A 145 -2.60 7.28 15.70
N SER A 146 -1.90 7.75 16.75
CA SER A 146 -1.76 6.98 17.98
C SER A 146 -3.10 6.67 18.65
N SER A 147 -4.02 7.64 18.74
CA SER A 147 -5.34 7.44 19.33
C SER A 147 -6.16 6.36 18.60
N ILE A 148 -6.32 6.47 17.28
CA ILE A 148 -7.14 5.54 16.50
C ILE A 148 -6.53 4.14 16.45
N PHE A 149 -5.20 4.03 16.30
CA PHE A 149 -4.54 2.73 16.28
C PHE A 149 -4.58 2.06 17.65
N THR A 150 -4.51 2.81 18.75
CA THR A 150 -4.68 2.29 20.10
C THR A 150 -6.05 1.63 20.28
N LEU A 151 -7.12 2.28 19.81
CA LEU A 151 -8.45 1.71 19.82
C LEU A 151 -8.53 0.40 19.00
N ILE A 152 -8.01 0.42 17.77
CA ILE A 152 -8.01 -0.75 16.87
C ILE A 152 -7.24 -1.91 17.50
N PHE A 153 -6.05 -1.67 18.05
CA PHE A 153 -5.22 -2.72 18.62
C PHE A 153 -5.85 -3.30 19.89
N ASN A 154 -6.36 -2.46 20.79
CA ASN A 154 -7.04 -2.95 21.99
C ASN A 154 -8.28 -3.77 21.64
N ARG A 155 -9.08 -3.33 20.66
CA ARG A 155 -10.21 -4.10 20.16
C ARG A 155 -9.78 -5.44 19.55
N SER A 156 -8.70 -5.45 18.79
CA SER A 156 -8.15 -6.68 18.21
C SER A 156 -7.68 -7.64 19.31
N LEU A 157 -7.04 -7.14 20.37
CA LEU A 157 -6.62 -7.96 21.52
C LEU A 157 -7.82 -8.56 22.27
N GLU A 158 -8.91 -7.82 22.44
CA GLU A 158 -10.16 -8.36 23.02
C GLU A 158 -10.71 -9.53 22.19
N LEU A 159 -10.74 -9.38 20.87
CA LEU A 159 -11.21 -10.42 19.96
C LEU A 159 -10.26 -11.63 19.96
N PHE A 160 -8.95 -11.39 19.97
CA PHE A 160 -7.94 -12.44 20.03
C PHE A 160 -8.04 -13.26 21.32
N LYS A 161 -8.25 -12.61 22.47
CA LYS A 161 -8.46 -13.30 23.77
C LYS A 161 -9.67 -14.24 23.75
N ARG A 162 -10.69 -13.92 22.94
CA ARG A 162 -11.89 -14.74 22.77
C ARG A 162 -11.76 -15.78 21.64
N SER A 163 -10.67 -15.73 20.88
CA SER A 163 -10.43 -16.68 19.79
C SER A 163 -10.01 -18.04 20.36
N THR A 164 -10.45 -19.11 19.70
CA THR A 164 -10.10 -20.49 20.07
C THR A 164 -9.02 -20.99 19.11
N ILE A 165 -7.91 -21.51 19.66
CA ILE A 165 -6.86 -22.14 18.86
C ILE A 165 -7.34 -23.54 18.47
N ILE A 166 -7.50 -23.77 17.16
CA ILE A 166 -7.86 -25.08 16.63
C ILE A 166 -6.55 -25.81 16.25
N PRO A 167 -6.18 -26.89 16.95
CA PRO A 167 -4.97 -27.64 16.61
C PRO A 167 -5.16 -28.36 15.27
N VAL A 168 -4.19 -28.21 14.37
CA VAL A 168 -4.13 -28.94 13.10
C VAL A 168 -3.17 -30.12 13.24
N PRO A 169 -3.59 -31.36 12.94
CA PRO A 169 -2.71 -32.53 12.98
C PRO A 169 -1.51 -32.37 12.04
N LYS A 170 -0.32 -32.73 12.51
CA LYS A 170 0.89 -32.81 11.69
C LYS A 170 1.00 -34.23 11.11
N LYS A 171 1.40 -34.32 9.84
CA LYS A 171 1.78 -35.60 9.19
C LYS A 171 3.23 -35.92 9.49
#